data_AF-A0A2N3D5C7-F1
#
_entry.id   AF-A0A2N3D5C7-F1
#
_cell.length_a   1.000
_cell.length_b   1.000
_cell.length_c   1.000
_cell.angle_alpha   90.00
_cell.angle_beta   90.00
_cell.angle_gamma   90.00
#
_symmetry.space_group_name_H-M   'P 1'
#
loop_
_entity.id
_entity.type
_entity.pdbx_description
1 polymer ?
#
loop_
_entity_poly.entity_id
_entity_poly.type
_entity_poly.pdbx_seq_one_letter_code
_entity_poly.pdbx_strand_id
1 'polypeptide(L)'
;MLPHQIKGGKPMGKLKITAALVAAFAAGAVVNVGTANAAYGFCPQPSAPSAFFSKPSKPFCYTSRNCPEWQITSYKSDVDRYYRNLRQYAGQVDDYYNSATKYVECMSYLD
;
A
#
# COMPACT_ATOMS: atom_id res chain seq x y z
N MET A 1 8.52 -14.20 -44.86
CA MET A 1 9.48 -15.20 -44.34
C MET A 1 8.69 -16.23 -43.56
N LEU A 2 8.81 -17.50 -43.96
CA LEU A 2 7.98 -18.62 -43.51
C LEU A 2 8.20 -19.02 -42.04
N PRO A 3 7.19 -19.61 -41.40
CA PRO A 3 7.28 -20.40 -40.17
C PRO A 3 7.62 -21.89 -40.45
N HIS A 4 8.34 -22.54 -39.54
CA HIS A 4 8.45 -24.01 -39.41
C HIS A 4 8.01 -24.35 -37.96
N GLN A 5 6.85 -24.94 -37.67
CA GLN A 5 6.35 -26.30 -37.93
C GLN A 5 7.29 -27.42 -37.49
N ILE A 6 7.00 -28.02 -36.33
CA ILE A 6 7.25 -29.44 -36.10
C ILE A 6 5.92 -30.13 -35.76
N LYS A 7 5.58 -31.08 -36.63
CA LYS A 7 4.43 -31.99 -36.61
C LYS A 7 4.71 -33.20 -35.71
N GLY A 8 3.64 -33.73 -35.13
CA GLY A 8 3.46 -35.11 -34.68
C GLY A 8 2.52 -35.13 -33.48
N GLY A 9 1.28 -35.63 -33.50
CA GLY A 9 0.58 -36.59 -34.36
C GLY A 9 -0.14 -37.59 -33.44
N LYS A 10 -1.38 -37.31 -33.01
CA LYS A 10 -2.64 -38.01 -33.42
C LYS A 10 -3.07 -39.11 -32.39
N PRO A 11 -4.34 -39.56 -32.27
CA PRO A 11 -5.65 -38.88 -32.28
C PRO A 11 -6.62 -39.25 -31.12
N MET A 12 -7.69 -38.45 -31.00
CA MET A 12 -9.11 -38.83 -30.78
C MET A 12 -9.52 -39.69 -29.57
N GLY A 13 -10.37 -39.08 -28.75
CA GLY A 13 -11.40 -39.78 -28.00
C GLY A 13 -12.36 -38.77 -27.36
N LYS A 14 -13.44 -38.40 -28.06
CA LYS A 14 -14.56 -37.68 -27.43
C LYS A 14 -15.21 -38.65 -26.44
N LEU A 15 -15.00 -38.46 -25.14
CA LEU A 15 -15.79 -39.16 -24.13
C LEU A 15 -16.58 -38.13 -23.33
N LYS A 16 -17.86 -38.01 -23.70
CA LYS A 16 -18.86 -37.30 -22.91
C LYS A 16 -18.97 -38.05 -21.58
N ILE A 17 -18.55 -37.42 -20.48
CA ILE A 17 -18.70 -37.98 -19.14
C ILE A 17 -20.14 -37.68 -18.71
N THR A 18 -21.04 -38.55 -19.15
CA THR A 18 -22.40 -38.67 -18.63
C THR A 18 -22.31 -39.12 -17.19
N ALA A 19 -22.99 -38.38 -16.31
CA ALA A 19 -23.14 -38.71 -14.90
C ALA A 19 -23.84 -40.07 -14.72
N ALA A 20 -23.25 -40.94 -13.91
CA ALA A 20 -23.92 -41.97 -13.11
C ALA A 20 -22.94 -42.39 -12.00
N LEU A 21 -23.13 -41.93 -10.77
CA LEU A 21 -23.81 -42.68 -9.70
C LEU A 21 -23.29 -44.11 -9.58
N VAL A 22 -22.30 -44.32 -8.70
CA VAL A 22 -22.10 -45.59 -8.02
C VAL A 22 -22.02 -45.28 -6.53
N ALA A 23 -23.05 -45.71 -5.82
CA ALA A 23 -23.12 -45.68 -4.37
C ALA A 23 -22.37 -46.87 -3.78
N ALA A 24 -21.79 -46.60 -2.60
CA ALA A 24 -21.52 -47.53 -1.50
C ALA A 24 -20.38 -48.55 -1.66
N PHE A 25 -19.25 -48.25 -1.00
CA PHE A 25 -18.68 -49.17 0.00
C PHE A 25 -18.23 -48.36 1.22
N ALA A 26 -18.72 -48.79 2.39
CA ALA A 26 -18.47 -48.20 3.68
C ALA A 26 -17.06 -48.54 4.19
N ALA A 27 -16.20 -47.53 4.27
CA ALA A 27 -15.12 -47.41 5.25
C ALA A 27 -14.86 -45.91 5.38
N GLY A 28 -14.93 -45.38 6.60
CA GLY A 28 -15.00 -43.95 6.89
C GLY A 28 -13.92 -43.11 6.22
N ALA A 29 -14.24 -42.55 5.06
CA ALA A 29 -13.60 -41.34 4.57
C ALA A 29 -14.59 -40.21 4.86
N VAL A 30 -14.45 -39.62 6.04
CA VAL A 30 -14.96 -38.28 6.29
C VAL A 30 -14.32 -37.42 5.21
N VAL A 31 -15.09 -37.06 4.18
CA VAL A 31 -14.69 -36.01 3.27
C VAL A 31 -14.67 -34.75 4.11
N ASN A 32 -13.52 -34.48 4.70
CA ASN A 32 -13.22 -33.21 5.30
C ASN A 32 -13.25 -32.24 4.13
N VAL A 33 -14.43 -31.68 3.86
CA VAL A 33 -14.56 -30.46 3.09
C VAL A 33 -13.87 -29.44 3.98
N GLY A 34 -12.53 -29.43 3.91
CA GLY A 34 -11.71 -28.42 4.51
C GLY A 34 -12.36 -27.14 4.06
N THR A 35 -13.03 -26.46 4.99
CA THR A 35 -13.55 -25.14 4.79
C THR A 35 -12.39 -24.40 4.14
N ALA A 36 -12.57 -23.99 2.88
CA ALA A 36 -11.64 -23.09 2.26
C ALA A 36 -11.68 -21.85 3.16
N ASN A 37 -10.76 -21.81 4.11
CA ASN A 37 -10.42 -20.61 4.83
C ASN A 37 -9.86 -19.75 3.71
N ALA A 38 -10.73 -18.97 3.07
CA ALA A 38 -10.30 -17.78 2.39
C ALA A 38 -9.57 -17.00 3.48
N ALA A 39 -8.25 -17.17 3.53
CA ALA A 39 -7.39 -16.38 4.37
C ALA A 39 -7.50 -14.98 3.78
N TYR A 40 -8.46 -14.21 4.30
CA TYR A 40 -8.57 -12.81 3.99
C TYR A 40 -7.27 -12.18 4.47
N GLY A 41 -6.34 -11.93 3.54
CA GLY A 41 -5.16 -11.17 3.85
C GLY A 41 -5.59 -9.77 4.24
N PHE A 42 -5.35 -9.41 5.51
CA PHE A 42 -5.61 -8.07 5.97
C PHE A 42 -4.35 -7.22 5.75
N CYS A 43 -4.36 -6.43 4.69
CA CYS A 43 -3.34 -5.42 4.44
C CYS A 43 -3.82 -4.07 5.01
N PRO A 44 -3.25 -3.57 6.12
CA PRO A 44 -3.68 -2.29 6.69
C PRO A 44 -3.27 -1.13 5.78
N GLN A 45 -4.25 -0.38 5.29
CA GLN A 45 -4.00 0.78 4.44
C GLN A 45 -3.33 1.91 5.25
N PRO A 46 -2.22 2.50 4.76
CA PRO A 46 -1.60 3.63 5.44
C PRO A 46 -2.43 4.90 5.29
N SER A 47 -2.38 5.77 6.31
CA SER A 47 -3.03 7.08 6.29
C SER A 47 -2.03 8.18 5.98
N ALA A 48 -2.35 9.04 5.02
CA ALA A 48 -1.47 10.15 4.64
C ALA A 48 -1.33 11.16 5.78
N PRO A 49 -0.12 11.65 6.07
CA PRO A 49 0.06 12.70 7.05
C PRO A 49 -0.50 14.02 6.52
N SER A 50 -0.86 14.92 7.44
CA SER A 50 -1.36 16.25 7.11
C SER A 50 -0.49 17.33 7.77
N ALA A 51 -0.21 18.40 7.03
CA ALA A 51 0.57 19.52 7.53
C ALA A 51 -0.37 20.63 8.01
N PHE A 52 -0.43 20.86 9.33
CA PHE A 52 -1.19 21.95 9.95
C PHE A 52 -0.27 23.03 10.51
N PHE A 53 0.55 23.63 9.65
CA PHE A 53 1.40 24.76 10.02
C PHE A 53 1.58 25.70 8.84
N SER A 54 1.64 27.00 9.14
CA SER A 54 1.80 28.06 8.15
C SER A 54 3.17 28.70 8.27
N LYS A 55 3.72 29.15 7.14
CA LYS A 55 4.95 29.93 7.11
C LYS A 55 4.79 31.19 7.97
N PRO A 56 5.75 31.50 8.87
CA PRO A 56 5.69 32.73 9.65
C PRO A 56 5.82 33.95 8.74
N SER A 57 5.06 34.99 9.07
CA SER A 57 5.10 36.25 8.32
C SER A 57 6.28 37.09 8.78
N LYS A 58 6.92 37.79 7.83
CA LYS A 58 8.00 38.73 8.16
C LYS A 58 7.47 39.81 9.12
N PRO A 59 8.28 40.26 10.09
CA PRO A 59 7.86 41.30 11.00
C PRO A 59 7.67 42.62 10.23
N PHE A 60 6.71 43.43 10.66
CA PHE A 60 6.36 44.69 9.99
C PHE A 60 7.54 45.66 9.88
N CYS A 61 8.40 45.67 10.91
CA CYS A 61 9.60 46.51 10.96
C CYS A 61 10.62 46.22 9.85
N TYR A 62 10.51 45.07 9.16
CA TYR A 62 11.41 44.69 8.07
C TYR A 62 11.40 45.74 6.94
N THR A 63 10.24 46.31 6.63
CA THR A 63 10.10 47.34 5.59
C THR A 63 10.74 48.67 6.01
N SER A 64 10.61 49.03 7.28
CA SER A 64 11.13 50.29 7.84
C SER A 64 12.62 50.24 8.21
N ARG A 65 13.27 49.06 8.09
CA ARG A 65 14.66 48.76 8.48
C ARG A 65 15.04 49.15 9.92
N ASN A 66 14.06 49.40 10.78
CA ASN A 66 14.26 49.70 12.19
C ASN A 66 13.44 48.71 13.02
N CYS A 67 14.04 47.54 13.27
CA CYS A 67 13.38 46.46 13.98
C CYS A 67 13.78 46.46 15.46
N PRO A 68 12.82 46.54 16.39
CA PRO A 68 13.13 46.33 17.80
C PRO A 68 13.54 44.87 18.02
N GLU A 69 14.51 44.66 18.91
CA GLU A 69 15.13 43.34 19.12
C GLU A 69 14.12 42.24 19.46
N TRP A 70 13.06 42.58 20.20
CA TRP A 70 12.00 41.64 20.57
C TRP A 70 11.24 41.10 19.35
N GLN A 71 11.01 41.91 18.31
CA GLN A 71 10.35 41.45 17.07
C GLN A 71 11.25 40.50 16.28
N ILE A 72 12.54 40.81 16.22
CA ILE A 72 13.53 39.95 15.55
C ILE A 72 13.61 38.61 16.27
N THR A 73 13.70 38.64 17.60
CA THR A 73 13.78 37.44 18.43
C THR A 73 12.52 36.58 18.31
N SER A 74 11.33 37.20 18.35
CA SER A 74 10.06 36.50 18.13
C SER A 74 10.02 35.84 16.76
N TYR A 75 10.32 36.59 15.69
CA TYR A 75 10.32 36.04 14.33
C TYR A 75 11.31 34.89 14.15
N LYS A 76 12.51 34.99 14.73
CA LYS A 76 13.49 33.89 14.74
C LYS A 76 12.92 32.64 15.41
N SER A 77 12.27 32.79 16.57
CA SER A 77 11.64 31.67 17.27
C SER A 77 10.52 31.01 16.45
N ASP A 78 9.71 31.81 15.76
CA ASP A 78 8.64 31.31 14.90
C ASP A 78 9.20 30.57 13.68
N VAL A 79 10.28 31.08 13.09
CA VAL A 79 11.00 30.43 11.99
C VAL A 79 11.59 29.09 12.44
N ASP A 80 12.25 29.04 13.60
CA ASP A 80 12.81 27.81 14.15
C ASP A 80 11.72 26.76 14.40
N ARG A 81 10.58 27.18 14.95
CA ARG A 81 9.42 26.30 15.14
C ARG A 81 8.88 25.77 13.82
N TYR A 82 8.73 26.64 12.83
CA TYR A 82 8.28 26.25 11.49
C TYR A 82 9.23 25.23 10.84
N TYR A 83 10.55 25.42 10.97
CA TYR A 83 11.53 24.45 10.48
C TYR A 83 11.44 23.10 11.18
N ARG A 84 11.23 23.08 12.51
CA ARG A 84 11.05 21.83 13.25
C ARG A 84 9.80 21.08 12.79
N ASN A 85 8.69 21.79 12.58
CA ASN A 85 7.45 21.20 12.08
C ASN A 85 7.63 20.63 10.66
N LEU A 86 8.33 21.34 9.78
CA LEU A 86 8.66 20.84 8.44
C LEU A 86 9.46 19.54 8.48
N ARG A 87 10.50 19.47 9.33
CA ARG A 87 11.30 18.25 9.49
C ARG A 87 10.48 17.09 10.01
N GLN A 88 9.62 17.34 11.00
CA GLN A 88 8.73 16.32 11.52
C GLN A 88 7.75 15.82 10.45
N TYR A 89 7.16 16.72 9.67
CA TYR A 89 6.26 16.35 8.58
C TYR A 89 6.98 15.54 7.49
N ALA A 90 8.21 15.93 7.12
CA ALA A 90 9.02 15.14 6.19
C ALA A 90 9.24 13.71 6.68
N GLY A 91 9.58 13.52 7.96
CA GLY A 91 9.70 12.19 8.56
C GLY A 91 8.39 11.38 8.50
N GLN A 92 7.24 12.01 8.76
CA GLN A 92 5.94 11.34 8.63
C GLN A 92 5.62 10.94 7.19
N VAL A 93 6.05 11.74 6.20
CA VAL A 93 5.90 11.40 4.77
C VAL A 93 6.77 10.20 4.41
N ASP A 94 8.00 10.13 4.92
CA ASP A 94 8.88 8.96 4.72
C ASP A 94 8.27 7.69 5.35
N ASP A 95 7.72 7.80 6.57
CA ASP A 95 7.03 6.69 7.23
C ASP A 95 5.78 6.23 6.45
N TYR A 96 5.02 7.18 5.91
CA TYR A 96 3.87 6.89 5.05
C TYR A 96 4.30 6.17 3.77
N TYR A 97 5.36 6.62 3.11
CA TYR A 97 5.91 5.97 1.91
C TYR A 97 6.33 4.52 2.18
N ASN A 98 7.05 4.30 3.29
CA ASN A 98 7.46 2.96 3.72
C ASN A 98 6.25 2.06 4.00
N SER A 99 5.21 2.61 4.63
CA SER A 99 3.98 1.86 4.93
C SER A 99 3.16 1.57 3.67
N ALA A 100 3.12 2.50 2.71
CA ALA A 100 2.47 2.30 1.42
C ALA A 100 3.16 1.24 0.57
N THR A 101 4.48 1.20 0.58
CA THR A 101 5.26 0.15 -0.08
C THR A 101 4.90 -1.22 0.48
N LYS A 102 4.91 -1.37 1.82
CA LYS A 102 4.50 -2.62 2.49
C LYS A 102 3.05 -3.02 2.21
N TYR A 103 2.15 -2.04 2.10
CA TYR A 103 0.75 -2.30 1.75
C TYR A 103 0.63 -2.89 0.34
N VAL A 104 1.34 -2.33 -0.64
CA VAL A 104 1.35 -2.85 -2.03
C VAL A 104 1.97 -4.25 -2.09
N GLU A 105 3.09 -4.48 -1.39
CA GLU A 105 3.69 -5.81 -1.27
C GLU A 105 2.71 -6.82 -0.67
N CYS A 106 2.02 -6.46 0.42
CA CYS A 106 1.00 -7.29 1.04
C CYS A 106 -0.12 -7.65 0.05
N MET A 107 -0.63 -6.66 -0.70
CA MET A 107 -1.68 -6.87 -1.69
C MET A 107 -1.24 -7.83 -2.80
N SER A 108 0.03 -7.80 -3.22
CA SER A 108 0.54 -8.71 -4.27
C SER A 108 0.55 -10.19 -3.89
N TYR A 109 0.51 -10.53 -2.59
CA TYR A 109 0.41 -11.93 -2.13
C TYR A 109 -1.03 -12.45 -2.09
N LEU A 110 -2.01 -11.58 -2.33
CA LEU A 110 -3.43 -11.90 -2.30
C LEU A 110 -4.05 -12.11 -3.69
N ASP A 111 -3.29 -11.80 -4.75
CA ASP A 111 -3.59 -12.15 -6.15
C ASP A 111 -3.10 -13.57 -6.48
#